data_AF-A0A2X1QMA2-F1
#
_entry.id   AF-A0A2X1QMA2-F1
#
_cell.length_a   1.000
_cell.length_b   1.000
_cell.length_c   1.000
_cell.angle_alpha   90.00
_cell.angle_beta   90.00
_cell.angle_gamma   90.00
#
_symmetry.space_group_name_H-M   'P 1'
#
loop_
_entity.id
_entity.type
_entity.pdbx_description
1 polymer ?
#
loop_
_entity_poly.entity_id
_entity_poly.type
_entity_poly.pdbx_seq_one_letter_code
_entity_poly.pdbx_strand_id
1 'polypeptide(L)'
;MKQHLQYVDGVMVGREAYQNPSLLGQIDQALFDPNAPIVTAHEAVESMLPYIEQQLSQGIHLNHIVRHILGAFQNCKGARQWRRYLSENAFKQGAGIEVVETALSFVES
;
A
#
# COMPACT_ATOMS: atom_id res chain seq x y z
N MET A 1 -33.42 0.68 13.93
CA MET A 1 -32.34 0.14 14.79
C MET A 1 -31.02 0.52 14.15
N LYS A 2 -30.46 1.64 14.61
CA LYS A 2 -29.11 1.73 15.20
C LYS A 2 -27.99 1.64 14.14
N GLN A 3 -27.58 2.78 13.57
CA GLN A 3 -26.41 3.54 14.07
C GLN A 3 -25.23 2.61 14.33
N HIS A 4 -24.29 2.53 13.39
CA HIS A 4 -22.85 2.57 13.62
C HIS A 4 -22.14 2.69 12.26
N LEU A 5 -21.02 3.40 12.24
CA LEU A 5 -20.14 3.71 11.08
C LEU A 5 -20.34 5.09 10.43
N GLN A 6 -20.54 6.09 11.28
CA GLN A 6 -19.78 7.34 11.12
C GLN A 6 -18.46 7.17 11.87
N TYR A 7 -17.36 7.67 11.29
CA TYR A 7 -15.98 7.62 11.80
C TYR A 7 -15.19 6.33 11.52
N VAL A 8 -14.89 6.07 10.25
CA VAL A 8 -13.52 5.98 9.70
C VAL A 8 -13.66 5.92 8.17
N ASP A 9 -13.12 6.90 7.44
CA ASP A 9 -12.98 6.88 5.96
C ASP A 9 -11.88 5.89 5.51
N GLY A 10 -11.87 4.72 6.14
CA GLY A 10 -10.87 3.68 5.99
C GLY A 10 -11.54 2.40 6.44
N VAL A 11 -12.10 1.67 5.48
CA VAL A 11 -12.71 0.36 5.70
C VAL A 11 -11.70 -0.51 6.45
N MET A 12 -12.12 -1.02 7.61
CA MET A 12 -11.38 -2.03 8.36
C MET A 12 -11.43 -3.34 7.57
N VAL A 13 -10.45 -3.53 6.69
CA VAL A 13 -10.28 -4.83 6.03
C VAL A 13 -9.61 -5.75 7.03
N GLY A 14 -10.37 -6.73 7.51
CA GLY A 14 -9.90 -7.74 8.46
C GLY A 14 -8.73 -8.56 7.92
N ARG A 15 -8.33 -9.58 8.70
CA ARG A 15 -7.14 -10.44 8.50
C ARG A 15 -6.96 -11.04 7.09
N GLU A 16 -7.95 -10.99 6.21
CA GLU A 16 -7.88 -11.47 4.82
C GLU A 16 -7.23 -10.47 3.83
N ALA A 17 -7.16 -9.17 4.13
CA ALA A 17 -6.38 -8.21 3.30
C ALA A 17 -4.86 -8.39 3.43
N TYR A 18 -4.40 -9.11 4.45
CA TYR A 18 -2.97 -9.25 4.75
C TYR A 18 -2.22 -10.15 3.77
N GLN A 19 -2.92 -10.99 3.01
CA GLN A 19 -2.28 -11.97 2.13
C GLN A 19 -2.19 -11.51 0.66
N ASN A 20 -2.97 -10.49 0.25
CA ASN A 20 -2.93 -9.99 -1.12
C ASN A 20 -3.38 -8.52 -1.22
N PRO A 21 -2.45 -7.54 -1.17
CA PRO A 21 -2.78 -6.13 -1.37
C PRO A 21 -3.38 -5.85 -2.76
N SER A 22 -3.08 -6.69 -3.75
CA SER A 22 -3.66 -6.64 -5.10
C SER A 22 -5.16 -6.95 -5.15
N LEU A 23 -5.72 -7.56 -4.09
CA LEU A 23 -7.15 -7.86 -4.03
C LEU A 23 -7.99 -6.58 -3.85
N LEU A 24 -7.43 -5.51 -3.28
CA LEU A 24 -8.18 -4.27 -3.03
C LEU A 24 -8.57 -3.55 -4.34
N GLY A 25 -7.72 -3.55 -5.36
CA GLY A 25 -8.05 -2.95 -6.66
C GLY A 25 -9.14 -3.69 -7.43
N GLN A 26 -9.30 -5.01 -7.22
CA GLN A 26 -10.38 -5.79 -7.82
C GLN A 26 -11.68 -5.73 -7.00
N ILE A 27 -11.57 -5.52 -5.67
CA ILE A 27 -12.71 -5.43 -4.78
C ILE A 27 -13.51 -4.13 -4.99
N ASP A 28 -12.87 -3.03 -5.35
CA ASP A 28 -13.57 -1.76 -5.62
C ASP A 28 -14.53 -1.84 -6.82
N GLN A 29 -14.12 -2.50 -7.91
CA GLN A 29 -14.96 -2.67 -9.10
C GLN A 29 -16.15 -3.62 -8.85
N ALA A 30 -15.97 -4.58 -7.94
CA ALA A 30 -16.99 -5.59 -7.64
C ALA A 30 -17.98 -5.17 -6.53
N LEU A 31 -17.60 -4.26 -5.63
CA LEU A 31 -18.42 -3.89 -4.46
C LEU A 31 -18.98 -2.46 -4.49
N PHE A 32 -18.37 -1.49 -5.19
CA PHE A 32 -18.70 -0.07 -4.98
C PHE A 32 -19.16 0.71 -6.23
N ASP A 33 -18.63 0.46 -7.43
CA ASP A 33 -19.16 1.05 -8.68
C ASP A 33 -18.52 0.37 -9.93
N PRO A 34 -19.29 -0.22 -10.85
CA PRO A 34 -18.77 -0.74 -12.12
C PRO A 34 -18.09 0.31 -13.02
N ASN A 35 -18.33 1.61 -12.76
CA ASN A 35 -17.77 2.72 -13.53
C ASN A 35 -16.56 3.39 -12.84
N ALA A 36 -16.14 2.92 -11.67
CA ALA A 36 -14.94 3.43 -11.03
C ALA A 36 -13.70 3.13 -11.92
N PRO A 37 -12.78 4.10 -12.08
CA PRO A 37 -11.54 3.85 -12.80
C PRO A 37 -10.74 2.75 -12.10
N ILE A 38 -10.18 1.83 -12.90
CA ILE A 38 -9.32 0.77 -12.40
C ILE A 38 -8.06 1.44 -11.84
N VAL A 39 -7.89 1.42 -10.51
CA VAL A 39 -6.67 1.87 -9.85
C VAL A 39 -5.64 0.75 -9.93
N THR A 40 -4.51 1.02 -10.56
CA THR A 40 -3.39 0.07 -10.61
C THR A 40 -2.72 -0.05 -9.24
N ALA A 41 -2.01 -1.15 -8.99
CA ALA A 41 -1.21 -1.30 -7.77
C ALA A 41 -0.13 -0.19 -7.66
N HIS A 42 0.34 0.34 -8.79
CA HIS A 42 1.30 1.43 -8.82
C HIS A 42 0.67 2.72 -8.28
N GLU A 43 -0.46 3.14 -8.87
CA GLU A 43 -1.21 4.33 -8.45
C GLU A 43 -1.66 4.23 -7.00
N ALA A 44 -2.08 3.04 -6.55
CA ALA A 44 -2.44 2.80 -5.16
C ALA A 44 -1.26 3.08 -4.21
N VAL A 45 -0.07 2.57 -4.51
CA VAL A 45 1.13 2.82 -3.69
C VAL A 45 1.58 4.28 -3.77
N GLU A 46 1.53 4.92 -4.94
CA GLU A 46 1.83 6.36 -5.07
C GLU A 46 0.88 7.21 -4.22
N SER A 47 -0.41 6.87 -4.19
CA SER A 47 -1.40 7.57 -3.36
C SER A 47 -1.14 7.42 -1.85
N MET A 48 -0.34 6.43 -1.43
CA MET A 48 0.06 6.25 -0.05
C MET A 48 1.23 7.17 0.36
N LEU A 49 1.98 7.77 -0.57
CA LEU A 49 3.16 8.57 -0.24
C LEU A 49 2.87 9.72 0.74
N PRO A 50 1.79 10.52 0.59
CA PRO A 50 1.47 11.57 1.56
C PRO A 50 1.16 11.02 2.96
N TYR A 51 0.46 9.88 3.04
CA TYR A 51 0.21 9.20 4.31
C TYR A 51 1.52 8.73 4.95
N ILE A 52 2.40 8.10 4.17
CA ILE A 52 3.70 7.64 4.66
C ILE A 52 4.50 8.83 5.21
N GLU A 53 4.59 9.93 4.47
CA GLU A 53 5.27 11.16 4.91
C GLU A 53 4.69 11.69 6.24
N GLN A 54 3.36 11.77 6.36
CA GLN A 54 2.69 12.19 7.59
C GLN A 54 2.95 11.26 8.78
N GLN A 55 3.06 9.94 8.55
CA GLN A 55 3.37 8.99 9.62
C GLN A 55 4.84 9.08 10.05
N LEU A 56 5.75 9.25 9.10
CA LEU A 56 7.17 9.44 9.36
C LEU A 56 7.40 10.72 10.19
N SER A 57 6.68 11.81 9.90
CA SER A 57 6.77 13.06 10.67
C SER A 57 6.27 12.92 12.12
N GLN A 58 5.47 11.88 12.40
CA GLN A 58 5.01 11.51 13.74
C GLN A 58 5.95 10.52 14.46
N GLY A 59 7.08 10.17 13.83
CA GLY A 59 8.07 9.23 14.38
C GLY A 59 7.73 7.75 14.16
N ILE A 60 6.74 7.43 13.33
CA ILE A 60 6.49 6.04 12.93
C ILE A 60 7.60 5.57 12.00
N HIS A 61 8.09 4.35 12.21
CA HIS A 61 9.10 3.75 11.33
C HIS A 61 8.49 3.29 10.01
N LEU A 62 9.18 3.55 8.89
CA LEU A 62 8.73 3.14 7.55
C LEU A 62 8.37 1.65 7.46
N ASN A 63 9.19 0.76 8.05
CA ASN A 63 8.93 -0.68 8.07
C ASN A 63 7.56 -1.07 8.68
N HIS A 64 7.03 -0.29 9.62
CA HIS A 64 5.71 -0.57 10.19
C HIS A 64 4.58 -0.39 9.17
N ILE A 65 4.81 0.42 8.14
CA ILE A 65 3.87 0.68 7.06
C ILE A 65 4.16 -0.30 5.90
N VAL A 66 5.38 -0.28 5.37
CA VAL A 66 5.67 -0.95 4.09
C VAL A 66 5.63 -2.48 4.16
N ARG A 67 5.78 -3.08 5.35
CA ARG A 67 5.64 -4.54 5.55
C ARG A 67 4.28 -5.08 5.08
N HIS A 68 3.26 -4.21 5.04
CA HIS A 68 1.90 -4.55 4.62
C HIS A 68 1.72 -4.50 3.10
N ILE A 69 2.66 -3.91 2.36
CA ILE A 69 2.59 -3.74 0.89
C ILE A 69 3.74 -4.45 0.15
N LEU A 70 4.52 -5.31 0.82
CA LEU A 70 5.55 -6.13 0.18
C LEU A 70 4.98 -7.03 -0.93
N GLY A 71 3.70 -7.36 -0.85
CA GLY A 71 2.96 -8.16 -1.84
C GLY A 71 2.19 -7.35 -2.88
N ALA A 72 2.34 -6.03 -2.96
CA ALA A 72 1.53 -5.18 -3.84
C ALA A 72 1.65 -5.55 -5.33
N PHE A 73 2.86 -5.94 -5.77
CA PHE A 73 3.17 -6.21 -7.18
C PHE A 73 3.35 -7.70 -7.49
N GLN A 74 2.59 -8.59 -6.84
CA GLN A 74 2.69 -10.03 -7.13
C GLN A 74 2.50 -10.31 -8.63
N ASN A 75 3.34 -11.21 -9.18
CA ASN A 75 3.37 -11.58 -10.60
C ASN A 75 3.72 -10.47 -11.60
N CYS A 76 4.09 -9.27 -11.13
CA CYS A 76 4.60 -8.20 -12.00
C CYS A 76 6.11 -8.37 -12.25
N LYS A 77 6.58 -7.90 -13.41
CA LYS A 77 8.03 -7.71 -13.64
C LYS A 77 8.54 -6.69 -12.62
N GLY A 78 9.65 -7.03 -11.93
CA GLY A 78 10.18 -6.20 -10.84
C GLY A 78 9.71 -6.53 -9.43
N ALA A 79 8.68 -7.36 -9.25
CA ALA A 79 8.11 -7.71 -7.94
C ALA A 79 9.14 -8.21 -6.91
N ARG A 80 10.12 -8.99 -7.37
CA ARG A 80 11.20 -9.49 -6.51
C ARG A 80 12.12 -8.36 -6.05
N GLN A 81 12.42 -7.41 -6.92
CA GLN A 81 13.28 -6.27 -6.61
C GLN A 81 12.58 -5.30 -5.65
N TRP A 82 11.30 -5.00 -5.90
CA TRP A 82 10.40 -4.29 -4.97
C TRP A 82 10.51 -4.86 -3.55
N ARG A 83 10.20 -6.15 -3.40
CA ARG A 83 10.20 -6.81 -2.08
C ARG A 83 11.58 -6.79 -1.43
N ARG A 84 12.64 -7.10 -2.19
CA ARG A 84 14.01 -7.13 -1.68
C ARG A 84 14.43 -5.75 -1.17
N TYR A 85 14.23 -4.72 -1.97
CA TYR A 85 14.69 -3.37 -1.64
C TYR A 85 13.98 -2.82 -0.40
N LEU A 86 12.65 -3.00 -0.28
CA LEU A 86 11.93 -2.61 0.91
C LEU A 86 12.39 -3.37 2.15
N SER A 87 12.57 -4.69 2.06
CA SER A 87 13.06 -5.51 3.18
C SER A 87 14.47 -5.12 3.64
N GLU A 88 15.32 -4.64 2.73
CA GLU A 88 16.70 -4.26 3.03
C GLU A 88 16.86 -2.81 3.53
N ASN A 89 15.89 -1.92 3.23
CA ASN A 89 16.05 -0.49 3.49
C ASN A 89 15.02 0.09 4.47
N ALA A 90 13.80 -0.43 4.52
CA ALA A 90 12.72 0.23 5.28
C ALA A 90 12.85 0.13 6.80
N PHE A 91 13.62 -0.81 7.33
CA PHE A 91 13.88 -0.94 8.76
C PHE A 91 15.00 -0.01 9.26
N LYS A 92 15.76 0.62 8.34
CA LYS A 92 16.89 1.49 8.70
C LYS A 92 16.37 2.74 9.41
N GLN A 93 17.18 3.25 10.34
CA GLN A 93 16.91 4.53 10.96
C GLN A 93 16.96 5.64 9.90
N GLY A 94 15.94 6.49 9.86
CA GLY A 94 15.83 7.57 8.88
C GLY A 94 15.36 7.15 7.49
N ALA A 95 14.92 5.90 7.30
CA ALA A 95 14.29 5.49 6.04
C ALA A 95 13.00 6.30 5.79
N GLY A 96 12.95 7.03 4.67
CA GLY A 96 11.84 7.89 4.29
C GLY A 96 11.11 7.43 3.03
N ILE A 97 10.29 8.32 2.47
CA ILE A 97 9.49 8.04 1.28
C ILE A 97 10.35 7.66 0.06
N GLU A 98 11.60 8.12 0.00
CA GLU A 98 12.55 7.83 -1.08
C GLU A 98 12.84 6.32 -1.23
N VAL A 99 12.71 5.57 -0.14
CA VAL A 99 12.84 4.11 -0.15
C VAL A 99 11.66 3.47 -0.92
N VAL A 100 10.47 4.03 -0.80
CA VAL A 100 9.27 3.55 -1.50
C VAL A 100 9.30 3.96 -2.96
N GLU A 101 9.67 5.21 -3.26
CA GLU A 101 9.85 5.71 -4.62
C GLU A 101 10.91 4.91 -5.39
N THR A 102 12.05 4.62 -4.76
CA THR A 102 13.08 3.78 -5.37
C THR A 102 12.56 2.37 -5.62
N ALA A 103 11.81 1.80 -4.67
CA ALA A 103 11.20 0.49 -4.87
C ALA A 103 10.20 0.48 -6.04
N LEU A 104 9.37 1.53 -6.17
CA LEU A 104 8.40 1.71 -7.25
C LEU A 104 9.09 1.72 -8.62
N SER A 105 10.27 2.34 -8.73
CA SER A 105 11.03 2.36 -9.99
C SER A 105 11.42 0.97 -10.53
N PHE A 106 11.35 -0.09 -9.70
CA PHE A 106 11.67 -1.44 -10.16
C PHE A 106 10.50 -2.16 -10.83
N VAL A 107 9.26 -1.70 -10.63
CA VAL A 107 8.05 -2.33 -11.15
C VAL A 107 7.56 -1.56 -12.37
N GLU A 108 7.27 -2.29 -13.45
CA GLU A 108 6.69 -1.70 -14.65
C GLU A 108 5.17 -1.57 -14.46
N SER A 109 4.64 -0.40 -14.82
CA SER A 109 3.20 -0.08 -14.84
C SER A 109 2.47 -0.85 -15.95
#